data_AF-A0A835QNF2-F1
#
_entry.id   AF-A0A835QNF2-F1
#
_cell.length_a   1.000
_cell.length_b   1.000
_cell.length_c   1.000
_cell.angle_alpha   90.00
_cell.angle_beta   90.00
_cell.angle_gamma   90.00
#
_symmetry.space_group_name_H-M   'P 1'
#
loop_
_entity.id
_entity.type
_entity.pdbx_description
1 polymer ?
#
loop_
_entity_poly.entity_id
_entity_poly.type
_entity_poly.pdbx_seq_one_letter_code
_entity_poly.pdbx_strand_id
1 'polypeptide(L)'
;MIITETQSMIQNFRLQRYLIAVEYIGTRFFGSQKQPNCRTVAGTLEEAFHKFIGQPVSVVCSSRTDVGVHALSNVFHVDVERINKRKPNEVLPPHEPAVVRRAVNHFLQKEGDISVTDVQCVPGNFHARFMALERTYFYRLLSGPEPLPIFEKERAWHVPDGLEIVEMKKACSILVGHHDFSSFMAAGCQVCV
;
A
#
# COMPACT_ATOMS: atom_id res chain seq x y z
N MET A 1 -53.45 -6.09 12.24
CA MET A 1 -52.74 -7.00 13.14
C MET A 1 -51.29 -6.54 13.14
N ILE A 2 -50.89 -5.88 14.22
CA ILE A 2 -49.51 -5.48 14.52
C ILE A 2 -48.72 -6.75 14.88
N ILE A 3 -47.41 -6.73 14.59
CA ILE A 3 -46.23 -7.32 15.27
C ILE A 3 -45.20 -7.56 14.14
N THR A 4 -44.37 -6.56 13.79
CA THR A 4 -43.00 -6.34 14.31
C THR A 4 -42.11 -7.58 14.28
N GLU A 5 -41.13 -7.58 13.38
CA GLU A 5 -39.77 -8.03 13.68
C GLU A 5 -38.82 -7.46 12.62
N THR A 6 -38.38 -6.22 12.83
CA THR A 6 -37.08 -5.77 12.36
C THR A 6 -36.05 -6.68 13.02
N GLN A 7 -35.67 -7.75 12.32
CA GLN A 7 -34.52 -8.54 12.67
C GLN A 7 -33.31 -7.63 12.47
N SER A 8 -32.92 -6.94 13.57
CA SER A 8 -31.65 -6.25 13.61
C SER A 8 -30.61 -7.33 13.34
N MET A 9 -29.98 -7.26 12.17
CA MET A 9 -28.71 -7.92 11.99
C MET A 9 -27.79 -7.26 13.01
N ILE A 10 -27.61 -7.91 14.16
CA ILE A 10 -26.49 -7.64 15.04
C ILE A 10 -25.28 -8.09 14.22
N GLN A 11 -24.84 -7.21 13.33
CA GLN A 11 -23.60 -7.38 12.62
C GLN A 11 -22.55 -7.44 13.73
N ASN A 12 -21.95 -8.61 13.89
CA ASN A 12 -21.01 -8.87 14.95
C ASN A 12 -19.74 -8.07 14.60
N PHE A 13 -19.70 -6.78 14.95
CA PHE A 13 -18.65 -5.82 14.58
C PHE A 13 -17.33 -6.06 15.32
N ARG A 14 -16.99 -7.33 15.57
CA ARG A 14 -15.77 -7.69 16.28
C ARG A 14 -14.54 -7.19 15.53
N LEU A 15 -14.57 -7.25 14.21
CA LEU A 15 -13.44 -6.88 13.37
C LEU A 15 -13.93 -6.03 12.20
N GLN A 16 -13.35 -4.85 12.02
CA GLN A 16 -13.57 -4.04 10.83
C GLN A 16 -12.32 -4.10 9.95
N ARG A 17 -12.51 -4.49 8.68
CA ARG A 17 -11.46 -4.39 7.66
C ARG A 17 -11.47 -3.00 7.04
N TYR A 18 -10.33 -2.34 7.05
CA TYR A 18 -10.11 -1.10 6.32
C TYR A 18 -9.22 -1.36 5.11
N LEU A 19 -9.60 -0.78 3.98
CA LEU A 19 -8.74 -0.59 2.83
C LEU A 19 -8.07 0.78 2.98
N ILE A 20 -6.75 0.84 2.84
CA ILE A 20 -5.98 2.08 2.95
C ILE A 20 -5.11 2.28 1.72
N ALA A 21 -5.15 3.48 1.16
CA ALA A 21 -4.23 3.92 0.12
C ALA A 21 -3.07 4.67 0.77
N VAL A 22 -1.85 4.32 0.37
CA VAL A 22 -0.62 4.80 1.02
C VAL A 22 0.34 5.31 -0.05
N GLU A 23 0.84 6.53 0.16
CA GLU A 23 1.96 7.08 -0.59
C GLU A 23 3.24 6.99 0.25
N TYR A 24 4.39 6.79 -0.40
CA TYR A 24 5.68 6.78 0.29
C TYR A 24 6.87 7.06 -0.63
N ILE A 25 7.89 7.66 -0.02
CA ILE A 25 9.23 7.80 -0.58
C ILE A 25 10.04 6.55 -0.23
N GLY A 26 10.27 5.68 -1.22
CA GLY A 26 10.87 4.37 -1.01
C GLY A 26 12.32 4.36 -0.55
N THR A 27 13.08 5.45 -0.75
CA THR A 27 14.53 5.48 -0.48
C THR A 27 14.90 5.26 0.98
N ARG A 28 13.94 5.41 1.91
CA ARG A 28 14.12 5.17 3.36
C ARG A 28 13.54 3.85 3.84
N PHE A 29 13.14 2.96 2.93
CA PHE A 29 12.53 1.68 3.23
C PHE A 29 13.26 0.53 2.54
N PHE A 30 13.40 -0.58 3.27
CA PHE A 30 13.86 -1.86 2.74
C PHE A 30 12.70 -2.62 2.06
N GLY A 31 11.95 -1.92 1.21
CA GLY A 31 10.78 -2.43 0.50
C GLY A 31 9.48 -2.35 1.31
N SER A 32 8.38 -2.76 0.68
CA SER A 32 7.05 -2.65 1.28
C SER A 32 6.70 -3.80 2.23
N GLN A 33 7.23 -4.99 2.00
CA GLN A 33 6.97 -6.18 2.81
C GLN A 33 7.79 -6.17 4.11
N LYS A 34 7.17 -6.60 5.22
CA LYS A 34 7.84 -6.74 6.52
C LYS A 34 9.03 -7.71 6.44
N GLN A 35 10.16 -7.28 7.00
CA GLN A 35 11.40 -8.06 7.11
C GLN A 35 12.01 -7.85 8.51
N PRO A 36 12.71 -8.85 9.07
CA PRO A 36 13.40 -8.68 10.35
C PRO A 36 14.46 -7.57 10.28
N ASN A 37 14.58 -6.78 11.35
CA ASN A 37 15.64 -5.78 11.54
C ASN A 37 15.73 -4.67 10.47
N CYS A 38 14.69 -4.49 9.66
CA CYS A 38 14.66 -3.48 8.60
C CYS A 38 13.41 -2.60 8.70
N ARG A 39 13.56 -1.31 8.40
CA ARG A 39 12.42 -0.39 8.27
C ARG A 39 11.71 -0.66 6.95
N THR A 40 10.45 -1.05 7.01
CA THR A 40 9.61 -1.41 5.86
C THR A 40 8.30 -0.64 5.91
N VAL A 41 7.63 -0.49 4.77
CA VAL A 41 6.32 0.22 4.72
C VAL A 41 5.30 -0.51 5.60
N ALA A 42 5.16 -1.84 5.45
CA ALA A 42 4.25 -2.62 6.27
C ALA A 42 4.57 -2.52 7.77
N GLY A 43 5.84 -2.67 8.17
CA GLY A 43 6.22 -2.54 9.59
C GLY A 43 5.92 -1.16 10.18
N THR A 44 6.13 -0.10 9.38
CA THR A 44 5.86 1.27 9.80
C THR A 44 4.35 1.54 9.94
N LEU A 45 3.54 1.03 9.01
CA LEU A 45 2.08 1.07 9.12
C LEU A 45 1.57 0.30 10.35
N GLU A 46 2.05 -0.93 10.55
CA GLU A 46 1.68 -1.75 11.71
C GLU A 46 2.03 -1.06 13.03
N GLU A 47 3.18 -0.40 13.13
CA GLU A 47 3.55 0.35 14.34
C GLU A 47 2.65 1.58 14.55
N ALA A 48 2.28 2.29 13.48
CA ALA A 48 1.36 3.42 13.56
C ALA A 48 -0.05 2.98 14.02
N PHE A 49 -0.55 1.87 13.46
CA PHE A 49 -1.81 1.27 13.91
C PHE A 49 -1.72 0.75 15.35
N HIS A 50 -0.59 0.16 15.74
CA HIS A 50 -0.38 -0.28 17.12
C HIS A 50 -0.47 0.88 18.10
N LYS A 51 0.17 2.02 17.80
CA LYS A 51 0.09 3.23 18.63
C LYS A 51 -1.32 3.81 18.69
N PHE A 52 -2.08 3.73 17.59
CA PHE A 52 -3.45 4.20 17.54
C PHE A 52 -4.43 3.29 18.32
N ILE A 53 -4.42 1.99 18.04
CA ILE A 53 -5.41 1.02 18.57
C ILE A 53 -4.99 0.47 19.94
N GLY A 54 -3.68 0.40 20.23
CA GLY A 54 -3.13 -0.13 21.47
C GLY A 54 -2.86 -1.64 21.45
N GLN A 55 -3.03 -2.31 20.31
CA GLN A 55 -2.77 -3.74 20.12
C GLN A 55 -2.09 -3.99 18.77
N PRO A 56 -1.31 -5.07 18.62
CA PRO A 56 -0.66 -5.36 17.34
C PRO A 56 -1.69 -5.67 16.26
N VAL A 57 -1.41 -5.23 15.04
CA VAL A 57 -2.19 -5.56 13.84
C VAL A 57 -1.24 -6.08 12.76
N SER A 58 -1.80 -6.69 11.72
CA SER A 58 -1.07 -7.04 10.50
C SER A 58 -1.68 -6.33 9.31
N VAL A 59 -0.83 -5.83 8.43
CA VAL A 59 -1.27 -5.21 7.17
C VAL A 59 -0.93 -6.12 6.00
N VAL A 60 -1.82 -6.20 5.02
CA VAL A 60 -1.63 -7.00 3.82
C VAL A 60 -1.62 -6.09 2.60
N CYS A 61 -0.49 -6.10 1.90
CA CYS A 61 -0.27 -5.24 0.74
C CYS A 61 -0.92 -5.81 -0.54
N SER A 62 -1.37 -4.91 -1.42
CA SER A 62 -1.82 -5.23 -2.78
C SER A 62 -0.66 -5.53 -3.72
N SER A 63 0.46 -4.81 -3.58
CA SER A 63 1.65 -5.00 -4.41
C SER A 63 2.95 -4.85 -3.62
N ARG A 64 3.83 -5.83 -3.75
CA ARG A 64 5.18 -5.74 -3.18
C ARG A 64 6.00 -4.74 -3.99
N THR A 65 6.71 -3.86 -3.30
CA THR A 65 7.73 -3.00 -3.89
C THR A 65 9.07 -3.31 -3.26
N ASP A 66 10.12 -3.33 -4.08
CA ASP A 66 11.47 -3.57 -3.60
C ASP A 66 12.08 -2.33 -2.92
N VAL A 67 13.29 -2.50 -2.40
CA VAL A 67 14.06 -1.43 -1.73
C VAL A 67 14.16 -0.22 -2.64
N GLY A 68 13.89 0.98 -2.11
CA GLY A 68 14.00 2.23 -2.85
C GLY A 68 12.81 2.60 -3.73
N VAL A 69 11.92 1.65 -4.06
CA VAL A 69 10.77 1.93 -4.94
C VAL A 69 9.72 2.77 -4.22
N HIS A 70 9.29 3.86 -4.85
CA HIS A 70 8.25 4.77 -4.36
C HIS A 70 6.84 4.23 -4.64
N ALA A 71 5.84 4.79 -3.96
CA ALA A 71 4.45 4.64 -4.35
C ALA A 71 3.71 5.97 -4.27
N LEU A 72 2.94 6.28 -5.31
CA LEU A 72 1.94 7.35 -5.30
C LEU A 72 0.63 6.87 -4.64
N SER A 73 0.32 5.58 -4.80
CA SER A 73 -0.82 4.93 -4.16
C SER A 73 -0.60 3.41 -4.19
N ASN A 74 -0.05 2.87 -3.11
CA ASN A 74 -0.05 1.43 -2.86
C ASN A 74 -1.13 1.12 -1.83
N VAL A 75 -1.89 0.06 -2.09
CA VAL A 75 -3.07 -0.27 -1.28
C VAL A 75 -2.74 -1.38 -0.30
N PHE A 76 -3.22 -1.23 0.94
CA PHE A 76 -3.13 -2.25 1.99
C PHE A 76 -4.52 -2.49 2.57
N HIS A 77 -4.77 -3.69 3.11
CA HIS A 77 -5.87 -3.88 4.03
C HIS A 77 -5.38 -4.23 5.43
N VAL A 78 -6.16 -3.84 6.43
CA VAL A 78 -5.89 -4.08 7.85
C VAL A 78 -7.18 -4.36 8.57
N ASP A 79 -7.13 -5.31 9.49
CA ASP A 79 -8.24 -5.66 10.36
C ASP A 79 -8.05 -5.01 11.73
N VAL A 80 -9.09 -4.34 12.21
CA VAL A 80 -9.06 -3.60 13.47
C VAL A 80 -10.27 -3.98 14.32
N GLU A 81 -9.99 -4.45 15.53
CA GLU A 81 -10.96 -4.60 16.62
C GLU A 81 -10.81 -3.41 17.56
N ARG A 82 -11.89 -2.70 17.83
CA ARG A 82 -11.87 -1.54 18.73
C ARG A 82 -12.32 -1.97 20.12
N ILE A 83 -11.38 -2.09 21.05
CA ILE A 83 -11.66 -2.55 22.41
C ILE A 83 -11.77 -1.37 23.37
N ASN A 84 -12.73 -1.42 24.30
CA ASN A 84 -12.79 -0.46 25.41
C ASN A 84 -11.63 -0.68 26.38
N LYS A 85 -10.74 0.32 26.52
CA LYS A 85 -9.58 0.25 27.43
C LYS A 85 -9.95 0.01 28.89
N ARG A 86 -11.14 0.42 29.34
CA ARG A 86 -11.61 0.21 30.72
C ARG A 86 -12.36 -1.11 30.90
N LYS A 87 -12.84 -1.70 29.81
CA LYS A 87 -13.62 -2.94 29.78
C LYS A 87 -13.13 -3.81 28.61
N PRO A 88 -12.05 -4.59 28.76
CA PRO A 88 -11.42 -5.32 27.65
C PRO A 88 -12.32 -6.32 26.91
N ASN A 89 -13.42 -6.74 27.54
CA ASN A 89 -14.42 -7.63 26.93
C ASN A 89 -15.50 -6.87 26.12
N GLU A 90 -15.46 -5.55 26.10
CA GLU A 90 -16.40 -4.71 25.36
C GLU A 90 -15.78 -4.25 24.04
N VAL A 91 -16.36 -4.73 22.95
CA VAL A 91 -16.06 -4.25 21.60
C VAL A 91 -16.89 -3.01 21.32
N LEU A 92 -16.22 -1.95 20.87
CA LEU A 92 -16.81 -0.69 20.48
C LEU A 92 -17.10 -0.66 18.98
N PRO A 93 -18.04 0.20 18.53
CA PRO A 93 -18.26 0.43 17.11
C PRO A 93 -16.98 0.82 16.36
N PRO A 94 -16.80 0.40 15.10
CA PRO A 94 -15.64 0.75 14.30
C PRO A 94 -15.35 2.25 14.26
N HIS A 95 -14.09 2.61 14.00
CA HIS A 95 -13.72 4.00 13.78
C HIS A 95 -14.21 4.46 12.40
N GLU A 96 -14.71 5.68 12.31
CA GLU A 96 -14.95 6.30 11.00
C GLU A 96 -13.64 6.36 10.19
N PRO A 97 -13.65 6.10 8.88
CA PRO A 97 -12.44 6.09 8.06
C PRO A 97 -11.59 7.36 8.17
N ALA A 98 -12.22 8.53 8.28
CA ALA A 98 -11.54 9.80 8.47
C ALA A 98 -10.79 9.89 9.81
N VAL A 99 -11.29 9.24 10.87
CA VAL A 99 -10.61 9.14 12.17
C VAL A 99 -9.38 8.25 12.04
N VAL A 100 -9.53 7.09 11.38
CA VAL A 100 -8.41 6.16 11.13
C VAL A 100 -7.30 6.88 10.37
N ARG A 101 -7.63 7.56 9.25
CA ARG A 101 -6.65 8.31 8.45
C ARG A 101 -5.88 9.34 9.29
N ARG A 102 -6.60 10.19 10.03
CA ARG A 102 -5.98 11.23 10.86
C ARG A 102 -5.09 10.63 11.95
N ALA A 103 -5.57 9.60 12.66
CA ALA A 103 -4.84 9.01 13.76
C ALA A 103 -3.58 8.27 13.29
N VAL A 104 -3.67 7.49 12.21
CA VAL A 104 -2.52 6.79 11.64
C VAL A 104 -1.48 7.81 11.13
N ASN A 105 -1.91 8.83 10.36
CA ASN A 105 -0.99 9.87 9.87
C ASN A 105 -0.32 10.66 10.99
N HIS A 106 -1.00 10.89 12.12
CA HIS A 106 -0.37 11.52 13.29
C HIS A 106 0.87 10.74 13.78
N PHE A 107 0.87 9.41 13.67
CA PHE A 107 2.02 8.57 14.04
C PHE A 107 3.04 8.40 12.90
N LEU A 108 2.64 8.60 11.65
CA LEU A 108 3.52 8.50 10.47
C LEU A 108 4.31 9.79 10.19
N GLN A 109 3.76 10.96 10.55
CA GLN A 109 4.27 12.27 10.14
C GLN A 109 5.70 12.60 10.62
N LYS A 110 6.24 11.88 11.61
CA LYS A 110 7.56 12.18 12.20
C LYS A 110 8.69 12.22 11.17
N GLU A 111 8.71 11.25 10.25
CA GLU A 111 9.77 11.13 9.24
C GLU A 111 9.39 11.76 7.89
N GLY A 112 8.08 11.98 7.66
CA GLY A 112 7.57 12.67 6.46
C GLY A 112 7.74 11.91 5.15
N ASP A 113 7.96 10.59 5.19
CA ASP A 113 8.25 9.74 4.02
C ASP A 113 7.17 8.72 3.70
N ILE A 114 6.06 8.71 4.45
CA ILE A 114 4.90 7.84 4.26
C ILE A 114 3.63 8.54 4.75
N SER A 115 2.52 8.38 4.04
CA SER A 115 1.22 8.95 4.40
C SER A 115 0.08 8.06 3.90
N VAL A 116 -0.98 7.94 4.71
CA VAL A 116 -2.26 7.35 4.31
C VAL A 116 -3.10 8.43 3.65
N THR A 117 -3.39 8.28 2.36
CA THR A 117 -4.11 9.26 1.54
C THR A 117 -5.63 9.02 1.59
N ASP A 118 -6.04 7.75 1.61
CA ASP A 118 -7.45 7.34 1.67
C ASP A 118 -7.68 6.14 2.59
N VAL A 119 -8.88 6.05 3.17
CA VAL A 119 -9.32 4.93 4.02
C VAL A 119 -10.78 4.63 3.72
N GLN A 120 -11.12 3.35 3.57
CA GLN A 120 -12.49 2.88 3.33
C GLN A 120 -12.80 1.65 4.18
N CYS A 121 -14.03 1.54 4.69
CA CYS A 121 -14.53 0.30 5.25
C CYS A 121 -14.83 -0.67 4.11
N VAL A 122 -14.32 -1.90 4.18
CA VAL A 122 -14.58 -2.94 3.19
C VAL A 122 -15.12 -4.21 3.86
N PRO A 123 -15.80 -5.10 3.10
CA PRO A 123 -16.22 -6.39 3.62
C PRO A 123 -15.04 -7.21 4.18
N GLY A 124 -15.29 -8.02 5.22
CA GLY A 124 -14.26 -8.84 5.86
C GLY A 124 -13.62 -9.90 4.95
N ASN A 125 -14.23 -10.22 3.81
CA ASN A 125 -13.68 -11.11 2.79
C ASN A 125 -12.88 -10.37 1.70
N PHE A 126 -12.78 -9.03 1.74
CA PHE A 126 -12.00 -8.27 0.77
C PHE A 126 -10.50 -8.55 0.91
N HIS A 127 -9.78 -8.85 -0.17
CA HIS A 127 -8.33 -9.08 -0.09
C HIS A 127 -7.54 -8.20 -1.07
N ALA A 128 -6.78 -7.24 -0.54
CA ALA A 128 -6.03 -6.24 -1.32
C ALA A 128 -5.16 -6.82 -2.46
N ARG A 129 -4.52 -7.98 -2.24
CA ARG A 129 -3.73 -8.65 -3.30
C ARG A 129 -4.59 -9.31 -4.39
N PHE A 130 -5.58 -10.10 -4.00
CA PHE A 130 -6.28 -11.01 -4.91
C PHE A 130 -7.49 -10.39 -5.59
N MET A 131 -8.03 -9.30 -5.01
CA MET A 131 -9.14 -8.54 -5.59
C MET A 131 -8.68 -7.28 -6.35
N ALA A 132 -7.38 -7.05 -6.46
CA ALA A 132 -6.85 -5.97 -7.30
C ALA A 132 -6.99 -6.36 -8.78
N LEU A 133 -7.62 -5.50 -9.58
CA LEU A 133 -7.84 -5.72 -11.01
C LEU A 133 -6.60 -5.41 -11.83
N GLU A 134 -5.90 -4.32 -11.50
CA GLU A 134 -4.70 -3.88 -12.21
C GLU A 134 -3.73 -3.16 -11.26
N ARG A 135 -2.49 -3.01 -11.71
CA ARG A 135 -1.42 -2.30 -11.01
C ARG A 135 -0.67 -1.47 -12.05
N THR A 136 -0.47 -0.20 -11.75
CA THR A 136 0.19 0.74 -12.66
C THR A 136 1.54 1.16 -12.09
N TYR A 137 2.59 1.03 -12.90
CA TYR A 137 3.95 1.40 -12.55
C TYR A 137 4.41 2.56 -13.43
N PHE A 138 5.08 3.54 -12.81
CA PHE A 138 5.67 4.68 -13.52
C PHE A 138 7.19 4.63 -13.35
N TYR A 139 7.89 4.50 -14.48
CA TYR A 139 9.33 4.71 -14.54
C TYR A 139 9.62 6.10 -15.10
N ARG A 140 10.44 6.86 -14.39
CA ARG A 140 10.90 8.17 -14.84
C ARG A 140 12.36 8.07 -15.28
N LEU A 141 12.60 8.41 -16.54
CA LEU A 141 13.93 8.42 -17.13
C LEU A 141 14.24 9.85 -17.58
N LEU A 142 15.47 10.28 -17.36
CA LEU A 142 16.01 11.54 -17.87
C LEU A 142 17.19 11.21 -18.77
N SER A 143 17.14 11.57 -20.05
CA SER A 143 18.20 11.31 -21.02
C SER A 143 19.02 12.55 -21.32
N GLY A 144 20.32 12.37 -21.53
CA GLY A 144 21.21 13.39 -22.06
C GLY A 144 22.41 13.70 -21.16
N PRO A 145 23.36 14.51 -21.67
CA PRO A 145 24.65 14.73 -21.03
C PRO A 145 24.58 15.60 -19.79
N GLU A 146 23.49 16.36 -19.62
CA GLU A 146 23.31 17.24 -18.48
C GLU A 146 23.11 16.45 -17.19
N PRO A 147 23.65 16.95 -16.06
CA PRO A 147 23.47 16.28 -14.78
C PRO A 147 21.99 16.24 -14.37
N LEU A 148 21.64 15.22 -13.60
CA LEU A 148 20.28 15.06 -13.09
C LEU A 148 19.85 16.30 -12.27
N PRO A 149 18.70 16.93 -12.60
CA PRO A 149 18.17 18.04 -11.82
C PRO A 149 18.00 17.66 -10.35
N ILE A 150 18.21 18.63 -9.45
CA ILE A 150 18.08 18.41 -8.00
C ILE A 150 16.69 17.86 -7.63
N PHE A 151 15.64 18.30 -8.32
CA PHE A 151 14.27 17.81 -8.14
C PHE A 151 14.00 16.42 -8.70
N GLU A 152 14.92 15.82 -9.44
CA GLU A 152 14.77 14.45 -9.97
C GLU A 152 15.67 13.45 -9.23
N LYS A 153 16.53 13.94 -8.32
CA LYS A 153 17.36 13.09 -7.46
C LYS A 153 16.50 12.08 -6.71
N GLU A 154 16.93 10.82 -6.74
CA GLU A 154 16.23 9.66 -6.17
C GLU A 154 14.85 9.38 -6.79
N ARG A 155 14.39 10.12 -7.80
CA ARG A 155 13.05 9.95 -8.42
C ARG A 155 13.09 9.54 -9.89
N ALA A 156 14.24 9.71 -10.54
CA ALA A 156 14.45 9.36 -11.93
C ALA A 156 15.76 8.60 -12.12
N TRP A 157 15.78 7.72 -13.12
CA TRP A 157 17.01 7.14 -13.62
C TRP A 157 17.62 8.08 -14.66
N HIS A 158 18.84 8.54 -14.41
CA HIS A 158 19.62 9.31 -15.38
C HIS A 158 20.31 8.37 -16.37
N VAL A 159 20.05 8.60 -17.66
CA VAL A 159 20.71 7.94 -18.78
C VAL A 159 21.53 9.00 -19.53
N PRO A 160 22.86 9.01 -19.44
CA PRO A 160 23.68 10.04 -20.10
C PRO A 160 23.53 10.04 -21.63
N ASP A 161 23.29 8.87 -22.21
CA ASP A 161 23.11 8.68 -23.63
C ASP A 161 21.75 9.18 -24.13
N GLY A 162 21.69 9.51 -25.43
CA GLY A 162 20.43 9.80 -26.10
C GLY A 162 19.55 8.56 -26.17
N LEU A 163 18.25 8.72 -25.89
CA LEU A 163 17.25 7.67 -26.03
C LEU A 163 16.45 7.84 -27.32
N GLU A 164 16.45 6.81 -28.17
CA GLU A 164 15.64 6.78 -29.40
C GLU A 164 14.17 6.47 -29.09
N ILE A 165 13.41 7.51 -28.75
CA ILE A 165 12.01 7.39 -28.29
C ILE A 165 11.12 6.66 -29.30
N VAL A 166 11.35 6.85 -30.60
CA VAL A 166 10.56 6.18 -31.65
C VAL A 166 10.77 4.68 -31.61
N GLU A 167 12.02 4.23 -31.48
CA GLU A 167 12.36 2.80 -31.41
C GLU A 167 11.91 2.18 -30.08
N MET A 168 12.04 2.90 -28.96
CA MET A 168 11.50 2.46 -27.67
C MET A 168 9.98 2.25 -27.74
N LYS A 169 9.24 3.17 -28.36
CA LYS A 169 7.78 3.03 -28.54
C LYS A 169 7.41 1.82 -29.39
N LYS A 170 8.15 1.56 -30.48
CA LYS A 170 7.98 0.36 -31.30
C LYS A 170 8.21 -0.90 -30.46
N ALA A 171 9.29 -0.96 -29.69
CA ALA A 171 9.59 -2.09 -28.82
C ALA A 171 8.50 -2.30 -27.75
N CYS A 172 8.07 -1.24 -27.07
CA CYS A 172 7.01 -1.32 -26.04
C CYS A 172 5.68 -1.83 -26.60
N SER A 173 5.34 -1.52 -27.86
CA SER A 173 4.11 -2.00 -28.49
C SER A 173 4.03 -3.53 -28.57
N ILE A 174 5.18 -4.21 -28.65
CA ILE A 174 5.28 -5.67 -28.68
C ILE A 174 4.92 -6.28 -27.32
N LEU A 175 5.17 -5.55 -26.22
CA LEU A 175 4.91 -6.01 -24.86
C LEU A 175 3.43 -5.92 -24.45
N VAL A 176 2.58 -5.25 -25.25
CA VAL A 176 1.15 -5.12 -24.95
C VAL A 176 0.43 -6.44 -25.25
N GLY A 177 -0.37 -6.91 -24.30
CA GLY A 177 -1.17 -8.13 -24.44
C GLY A 177 -0.73 -9.24 -23.49
N HIS A 178 -1.08 -10.48 -23.84
CA HIS A 178 -0.78 -11.66 -23.03
C HIS A 178 0.45 -12.36 -23.60
N HIS A 179 1.53 -12.39 -22.82
CA HIS A 179 2.82 -12.96 -23.23
C HIS A 179 3.43 -13.79 -22.10
N ASP A 180 4.34 -14.69 -22.46
CA ASP A 180 5.26 -15.26 -21.49
C ASP A 180 6.37 -14.24 -21.19
N PHE A 181 6.34 -13.67 -19.98
CA PHE A 181 7.34 -12.70 -19.52
C PHE A 181 8.51 -13.33 -18.75
N SER A 182 8.75 -14.63 -18.89
CA SER A 182 9.83 -15.35 -18.20
C SER A 182 11.22 -14.71 -18.38
N SER A 183 11.52 -14.18 -19.57
CA SER A 183 12.76 -13.43 -19.83
C SER A 183 12.93 -12.13 -19.04
N PHE A 184 11.85 -11.58 -18.47
CA PHE A 184 11.85 -10.36 -17.67
C PHE A 184 11.80 -10.63 -16.17
N MET A 185 11.74 -11.90 -15.78
CA MET A 185 11.72 -12.29 -14.37
C MET A 185 13.13 -12.32 -13.79
N ALA A 186 13.27 -11.85 -12.55
CA ALA A 186 14.50 -12.05 -11.79
C ALA A 186 14.77 -13.55 -11.60
N ALA A 187 16.06 -13.94 -11.58
CA ALA A 187 16.47 -15.31 -11.39
C ALA A 187 15.84 -15.91 -10.11
N GLY A 188 15.20 -17.08 -10.24
CA GLY A 188 14.53 -17.77 -9.14
C GLY A 188 13.10 -17.29 -8.83
N CYS A 189 12.56 -16.32 -9.56
CA CYS A 189 11.14 -15.98 -9.45
C CYS A 189 10.27 -17.09 -10.07
N GLN A 190 9.20 -17.50 -9.38
CA GLN A 190 8.27 -18.55 -9.82
C GLN A 190 6.87 -18.01 -10.16
N VAL A 191 6.68 -16.69 -10.10
CA VAL A 191 5.37 -16.05 -10.26
C VAL A 191 5.43 -15.07 -11.41
N CYS A 192 4.73 -15.37 -12.50
CA CYS A 192 4.42 -14.41 -13.56
C CYS A 192 3.23 -13.54 -13.11
N VAL A 193 3.27 -12.25 -13.45
CA VAL A 193 2.17 -11.30 -13.23
C VAL A 193 1.23 -11.31 -14.42
#